data_AF-A0AA39IAA6-F1
#
_entry.id   AF-A0AA39IAA6-F1
#
_cell.length_a   1.000
_cell.length_b   1.000
_cell.length_c   1.000
_cell.angle_alpha   90.00
_cell.angle_beta   90.00
_cell.angle_gamma   90.00
#
_symmetry.space_group_name_H-M   'P 1'
#
loop_
_entity.id
_entity.type
_entity.pdbx_description
1 polymer ?
#
loop_
_entity_poly.entity_id
_entity_poly.type
_entity_poly.pdbx_seq_one_letter_code
_entity_poly.pdbx_strand_id
1 'polypeptide(L)'
;MATFPQTLINTCLIKIALNPECHRYCIPPALKKRLDALRAFFKACAGIVDVNKILFHSDGSIDVEQSLISNASVKLLVYVIEQDLDIDRKAMFDRLSVEEKLEFRELAKKDREGLLRICWNLLVGYRYSFSSRTFLDTMQLCSALDASQTFLSVLDKSSAKMARLPKETSYVYRLGRSLRPIQTVLRATVLRQSLGLLKSSDDRSDAMTEDAKSATADIAKSDCSVSTSLQGGDPADPPPAQDSVYGRPEGARSHLTRPTPEETAALEARMKTFKQCQAGFSYHLCTIVWRKGAKLGLMIRPTPDDKIIVTRVAPGSLAYDKLLSGDRIIELQGKPCVNRDETKEDIKQFFSKLRKCSFFIERPESAEAKLWAEIAVNRPGGRSTKDNTGAPAKANKAEMKDAVRRQVQMARHQHALNH
;
A
#
# COMPACT_ATOMS: atom_id res chain seq x y z
N MET A 1 33.43 16.48 25.83
CA MET A 1 33.53 15.05 25.46
C MET A 1 33.16 14.93 23.99
N ALA A 2 34.05 14.41 23.14
CA ALA A 2 33.79 14.28 21.71
C ALA A 2 32.75 13.16 21.47
N THR A 3 31.60 13.51 20.90
CA THR A 3 30.61 12.52 20.44
C THR A 3 31.13 11.89 19.15
N PHE A 4 31.57 10.64 19.24
CA PHE A 4 31.90 9.86 18.05
C PHE A 4 30.63 9.66 17.20
N PRO A 5 30.73 9.72 15.85
CA PRO A 5 29.60 9.40 14.99
C PRO A 5 29.11 7.98 15.28
N GLN A 6 27.80 7.81 15.48
CA GLN A 6 27.16 6.52 15.79
C GLN A 6 27.50 5.44 14.75
N THR A 7 27.73 5.84 13.50
CA THR A 7 28.17 4.98 12.39
C THR A 7 29.53 4.33 12.63
N LEU A 8 30.47 5.05 13.25
CA LEU A 8 31.81 4.54 13.54
C LEU A 8 31.77 3.48 14.65
N ILE A 9 30.98 3.73 15.70
CA ILE A 9 30.77 2.80 16.82
C ILE A 9 30.16 1.49 16.31
N ASN A 10 29.13 1.57 15.46
CA ASN A 10 28.47 0.40 14.90
C ASN A 10 29.42 -0.40 13.98
N THR A 11 30.23 0.28 13.18
CA THR A 11 31.24 -0.35 12.31
C THR A 11 32.31 -1.08 13.14
N CYS A 12 32.76 -0.49 14.25
CA CYS A 12 33.71 -1.12 15.16
C CYS A 12 33.10 -2.34 15.88
N LEU A 13 31.86 -2.25 16.37
CA LEU A 13 31.17 -3.37 17.02
C LEU A 13 30.99 -4.54 16.06
N ILE A 14 30.63 -4.26 14.81
CA ILE A 14 30.53 -5.26 13.74
C ILE A 14 31.89 -5.95 13.51
N LYS A 15 32.98 -5.19 13.35
CA LYS A 15 34.32 -5.76 13.14
C LYS A 15 34.77 -6.62 14.32
N ILE A 16 34.43 -6.23 15.55
CA ILE A 16 34.70 -7.00 16.78
C ILE A 16 33.79 -8.25 16.88
N ALA A 17 32.57 -8.20 16.34
CA ALA A 17 31.66 -9.34 16.32
C ALA A 17 32.17 -10.45 15.41
N LEU A 18 32.69 -10.07 14.25
CA LEU A 18 33.17 -10.97 13.21
C LEU A 18 34.57 -11.54 13.47
N ASN A 19 35.40 -10.86 14.28
CA ASN A 19 36.74 -11.34 14.63
C ASN A 19 36.78 -11.89 16.07
N PRO A 20 36.81 -13.22 16.26
CA PRO A 20 36.90 -13.81 17.59
C PRO A 20 38.21 -13.45 18.31
N GLU A 21 39.29 -13.07 17.63
CA GLU A 21 40.53 -12.72 18.34
C GLU A 21 40.47 -11.39 19.11
N CYS A 22 39.45 -10.56 18.85
CA CYS A 22 39.24 -9.29 19.55
C CYS A 22 38.69 -9.43 20.99
N HIS A 23 38.64 -10.63 21.57
CA HIS A 23 38.16 -10.85 22.95
C HIS A 23 39.00 -10.17 24.04
N ARG A 24 40.21 -9.68 23.73
CA ARG A 24 41.13 -9.05 24.71
C ARG A 24 40.80 -7.60 25.05
N TYR A 25 39.89 -6.95 24.33
CA TYR A 25 39.53 -5.57 24.61
C TYR A 25 38.52 -5.49 25.76
N CYS A 26 38.73 -4.56 26.70
CA CYS A 26 37.74 -4.23 27.74
C CYS A 26 36.54 -3.53 27.09
N ILE A 27 35.55 -4.31 26.66
CA ILE A 27 34.29 -3.81 26.11
C ILE A 27 33.35 -3.44 27.27
N PRO A 28 32.82 -2.20 27.32
CA PRO A 28 31.83 -1.81 28.32
C PRO A 28 30.64 -2.81 28.38
N PRO A 29 30.10 -3.12 29.57
CA PRO A 29 29.03 -4.12 29.71
C PRO A 29 27.80 -3.87 28.82
N ALA A 30 27.44 -2.60 28.60
CA ALA A 30 26.35 -2.20 27.70
C ALA A 30 26.61 -2.59 26.24
N LEU A 31 27.87 -2.57 25.78
CA LEU A 31 28.26 -2.96 24.44
C LEU A 31 28.47 -4.48 24.31
N LYS A 32 28.83 -5.18 25.40
CA LYS A 32 28.96 -6.64 25.42
C LYS A 32 27.65 -7.34 25.10
N LYS A 33 26.54 -6.90 25.71
CA LYS A 33 25.19 -7.45 25.41
C LYS A 33 24.82 -7.28 23.93
N ARG A 34 25.17 -6.15 23.31
CA ARG A 34 24.95 -5.90 21.88
C ARG A 34 25.81 -6.81 20.99
N LEU A 35 27.07 -7.01 21.39
CA LEU A 35 28.01 -7.87 20.67
C LEU A 35 27.57 -9.34 20.68
N ASP A 36 27.06 -9.82 21.82
CA ASP A 36 26.59 -11.21 21.94
C ASP A 36 25.31 -11.43 21.12
N ALA A 37 24.42 -10.45 21.06
CA ALA A 37 23.25 -10.48 20.17
C ALA A 37 23.65 -10.48 18.68
N LEU A 38 24.61 -9.64 18.29
CA LEU A 38 25.18 -9.63 16.93
C LEU A 38 25.81 -10.98 16.59
N ARG A 39 26.55 -11.59 17.51
CA ARG A 39 27.17 -12.91 17.29
C ARG A 39 26.15 -14.02 17.15
N ALA A 40 25.10 -14.02 17.97
CA ALA A 40 24.01 -14.98 17.83
C ALA A 40 23.31 -14.83 16.46
N PHE A 41 23.05 -13.59 16.05
CA PHE A 41 22.47 -13.27 14.74
C PHE A 41 23.38 -13.68 13.58
N PHE A 42 24.67 -13.33 13.62
CA PHE A 42 25.63 -13.72 12.58
C PHE A 42 25.89 -15.22 12.55
N LYS A 43 25.86 -15.90 13.69
CA LYS A 43 25.98 -17.36 13.74
C LYS A 43 24.77 -18.03 13.09
N ALA A 44 23.58 -17.46 13.25
CA ALA A 44 22.35 -17.94 12.62
C ALA A 44 22.31 -17.63 11.11
N CYS A 45 22.82 -16.47 10.70
CA CYS A 45 22.74 -15.96 9.32
C CYS A 45 24.08 -16.04 8.56
N ALA A 46 25.03 -16.86 9.02
CA ALA A 46 26.44 -16.81 8.61
C ALA A 46 26.59 -16.95 7.07
N GLY A 47 27.02 -15.87 6.43
CA GLY A 47 27.28 -15.82 4.99
C GLY A 47 26.09 -15.39 4.12
N ILE A 48 24.92 -15.11 4.70
CA ILE A 48 23.73 -14.70 3.94
C ILE A 48 23.52 -13.18 3.97
N VAL A 49 23.85 -12.51 5.08
CA VAL A 49 23.59 -11.08 5.28
C VAL A 49 24.86 -10.25 5.05
N ASP A 50 24.76 -9.23 4.20
CA ASP A 50 25.80 -8.21 4.09
C ASP A 50 25.83 -7.34 5.35
N VAL A 51 26.91 -7.53 6.09
CA VAL A 51 27.23 -6.91 7.36
C VAL A 51 27.15 -5.37 7.28
N ASN A 52 27.46 -4.78 6.12
CA ASN A 52 27.48 -3.33 5.95
C ASN A 52 26.09 -2.68 5.90
N LYS A 53 25.04 -3.51 5.74
CA LYS A 53 23.65 -3.06 5.58
C LYS A 53 22.80 -3.32 6.83
N ILE A 54 23.45 -3.66 7.95
CA ILE A 54 22.79 -3.79 9.26
C ILE A 54 22.43 -2.41 9.78
N LEU A 55 21.14 -2.21 10.02
CA LEU A 55 20.56 -1.00 10.56
C LEU A 55 20.45 -1.10 12.08
N PHE A 56 20.83 -0.03 12.74
CA PHE A 56 20.74 0.11 14.18
C PHE A 56 19.75 1.22 14.51
N HIS A 57 18.91 1.00 15.51
CA HIS A 57 18.10 2.04 16.10
C HIS A 57 18.97 3.06 16.86
N SER A 58 18.38 4.20 17.23
CA SER A 58 19.05 5.24 18.01
C SER A 58 19.50 4.76 19.40
N ASP A 59 18.83 3.74 19.94
CA ASP A 59 19.20 3.04 21.18
C ASP A 59 20.30 1.98 20.97
N GLY A 60 20.81 1.85 19.74
CA GLY A 60 21.84 0.91 19.31
C GLY A 60 21.44 -0.57 19.35
N SER A 61 20.15 -0.90 19.49
CA SER A 61 19.63 -2.21 19.14
C SER A 61 19.63 -2.39 17.62
N ILE A 62 19.73 -3.64 17.15
CA ILE A 62 19.64 -3.94 15.72
C ILE A 62 18.18 -3.90 15.32
N ASP A 63 17.86 -3.13 14.29
CA ASP A 63 16.57 -3.25 13.61
C ASP A 63 16.63 -4.50 12.72
N VAL A 64 16.35 -5.67 13.31
CA VAL A 64 16.49 -6.97 12.62
C VAL A 64 15.60 -7.01 11.38
N GLU A 65 14.40 -6.45 11.47
CA GLU A 65 13.44 -6.42 10.38
C GLU A 65 13.96 -5.56 9.22
N GLN A 66 14.31 -4.30 9.45
CA GLN A 66 14.81 -3.43 8.38
C GLN A 66 16.17 -3.89 7.83
N SER A 67 17.04 -4.45 8.68
CA SER A 67 18.35 -4.98 8.27
C SER A 67 18.22 -6.18 7.34
N LEU A 68 17.21 -7.03 7.55
CA LEU A 68 16.94 -8.18 6.70
C LEU A 68 16.21 -7.76 5.41
N ILE A 69 15.28 -6.80 5.51
CA ILE A 69 14.54 -6.28 4.35
C ILE A 69 15.46 -5.44 3.43
N SER A 70 16.46 -4.72 3.95
CA SER A 70 17.46 -3.99 3.13
C SER A 70 18.42 -4.92 2.38
N ASN A 71 18.57 -6.15 2.87
CA ASN A 71 19.42 -7.21 2.34
C ASN A 71 18.62 -8.37 1.74
N ALA A 72 17.40 -8.10 1.27
CA ALA A 72 16.54 -9.15 0.74
C ALA A 72 17.28 -9.92 -0.36
N SER A 73 17.44 -11.23 -0.13
CA SER A 73 17.95 -12.20 -1.09
C SER A 73 17.12 -13.46 -1.00
N VAL A 74 17.12 -14.28 -2.05
CA VAL A 74 16.35 -15.54 -2.07
C VAL A 74 16.72 -16.45 -0.91
N LYS A 75 18.03 -16.61 -0.66
CA LYS A 75 18.56 -17.45 0.43
C LYS A 75 18.06 -16.97 1.79
N LEU A 76 18.04 -15.65 2.00
CA LEU A 76 17.57 -15.08 3.25
C LEU A 76 16.06 -15.25 3.42
N LEU A 77 15.28 -15.06 2.35
CA LEU A 77 13.83 -15.27 2.38
C LEU A 77 13.49 -16.74 2.68
N VAL A 78 14.21 -17.69 2.06
CA VAL A 78 14.06 -19.12 2.33
C VAL A 78 14.36 -19.42 3.79
N TYR A 79 15.49 -18.93 4.32
CA TYR A 79 15.85 -19.09 5.72
C TYR A 79 14.78 -18.52 6.68
N VAL A 80 14.28 -17.32 6.40
CA VAL A 80 13.20 -16.67 7.18
C VAL A 80 11.92 -17.53 7.19
N ILE A 81 11.60 -18.19 6.09
CA ILE A 81 10.42 -19.07 5.99
C ILE A 81 10.65 -20.38 6.74
N GLU A 82 11.79 -21.04 6.53
CA GLU A 82 12.13 -22.33 7.14
C GLU A 82 12.25 -22.23 8.67
N GLN A 83 12.78 -21.11 9.18
CA GLN A 83 12.89 -20.86 10.62
C GLN A 83 11.64 -20.18 11.21
N ASP A 84 10.58 -20.03 10.41
CA ASP A 84 9.31 -19.38 10.75
C ASP A 84 9.46 -18.03 11.47
N LEU A 85 10.44 -17.22 11.05
CA LEU A 85 10.72 -15.94 11.69
C LEU A 85 9.57 -14.94 11.43
N ASP A 86 9.28 -14.12 12.45
CA ASP A 86 8.25 -13.09 12.44
C ASP A 86 8.76 -11.80 11.77
N ILE A 87 8.97 -11.88 10.45
CA ILE A 87 9.45 -10.79 9.60
C ILE A 87 8.46 -10.61 8.45
N ASP A 88 8.26 -9.39 7.95
CA ASP A 88 7.43 -9.16 6.77
C ASP A 88 8.05 -9.78 5.50
N ARG A 89 7.68 -11.05 5.27
CA ARG A 89 8.07 -11.86 4.10
C ARG A 89 7.64 -11.20 2.79
N LYS A 90 6.55 -10.41 2.77
CA LYS A 90 6.06 -9.75 1.57
C LYS A 90 6.95 -8.57 1.21
N ALA A 91 7.33 -7.76 2.19
CA ALA A 91 8.29 -6.68 1.99
C ALA A 91 9.66 -7.21 1.50
N MET A 92 10.14 -8.31 2.08
CA MET A 92 11.36 -8.97 1.60
C MET A 92 11.22 -9.45 0.16
N PHE A 93 10.16 -10.19 -0.15
CA PHE A 93 9.91 -10.70 -1.50
C PHE A 93 9.78 -9.59 -2.53
N ASP A 94 9.13 -8.48 -2.21
CA ASP A 94 8.95 -7.36 -3.15
C ASP A 94 10.25 -6.69 -3.55
N ARG A 95 11.24 -6.68 -2.65
CA ARG A 95 12.58 -6.13 -2.90
C ARG A 95 13.51 -7.05 -3.68
N LEU A 96 13.19 -8.34 -3.80
CA LEU A 96 13.97 -9.26 -4.64
C LEU A 96 13.97 -8.82 -6.12
N SER A 97 15.09 -9.06 -6.78
CA SER A 97 15.20 -8.87 -8.24
C SER A 97 14.24 -9.81 -9.00
N VAL A 98 14.06 -9.57 -10.31
CA VAL A 98 13.18 -10.42 -11.12
C VAL A 98 13.75 -11.85 -11.23
N GLU A 99 15.08 -11.96 -11.35
CA GLU A 99 15.83 -13.22 -11.41
C GLU A 99 15.70 -13.98 -10.09
N GLU A 100 15.85 -13.28 -8.97
CA GLU A 100 15.70 -13.85 -7.62
C GLU A 100 14.26 -14.33 -7.35
N LYS A 101 13.25 -13.57 -7.78
CA LYS A 101 11.84 -14.00 -7.69
C LYS A 101 11.60 -15.27 -8.51
N LEU A 102 12.26 -15.42 -9.66
CA LEU A 102 12.19 -16.62 -10.48
C LEU A 102 12.92 -17.80 -9.83
N GLU A 103 14.09 -17.58 -9.25
CA GLU A 103 14.82 -18.60 -8.49
C GLU A 103 14.00 -19.11 -7.31
N PHE A 104 13.41 -18.22 -6.52
CA PHE A 104 12.53 -18.58 -5.41
C PHE A 104 11.32 -19.40 -5.88
N ARG A 105 10.74 -19.07 -7.04
CA ARG A 105 9.66 -19.86 -7.65
C ARG A 105 10.10 -21.28 -7.98
N GLU A 106 11.30 -21.45 -8.54
CA GLU A 106 11.83 -22.78 -8.86
C GLU A 106 12.16 -23.60 -7.60
N LEU A 107 12.66 -22.96 -6.55
CA LEU A 107 12.83 -23.60 -5.23
C LEU A 107 11.49 -24.04 -4.65
N ALA A 108 10.47 -23.17 -4.69
CA ALA A 108 9.12 -23.48 -4.21
C ALA A 108 8.44 -24.63 -4.98
N LYS A 109 8.81 -24.88 -6.25
CA LYS A 109 8.34 -26.04 -7.02
C LYS A 109 9.03 -27.34 -6.61
N LYS A 110 10.30 -27.27 -6.23
CA LYS A 110 11.14 -28.43 -5.85
C LYS A 110 11.01 -28.80 -4.38
N ASP A 111 10.42 -27.91 -3.59
CA ASP A 111 10.19 -28.10 -2.16
C ASP A 111 9.35 -29.34 -1.87
N ARG A 112 9.97 -30.31 -1.18
CA ARG A 112 9.35 -31.58 -0.80
C ARG A 112 8.41 -31.43 0.40
N GLU A 113 8.73 -30.52 1.31
CA GLU A 113 7.95 -30.27 2.53
C GLU A 113 6.71 -29.42 2.20
N GLY A 114 6.76 -28.65 1.11
CA GLY A 114 5.65 -27.88 0.59
C GLY A 114 5.43 -26.53 1.28
N LEU A 115 6.24 -26.20 2.29
CA LEU A 115 6.20 -24.93 3.01
C LEU A 115 6.53 -23.73 2.11
N LEU A 116 7.61 -23.81 1.33
CA LEU A 116 8.00 -22.77 0.36
C LEU A 116 6.93 -22.61 -0.71
N ARG A 117 6.31 -23.71 -1.15
CA ARG A 117 5.18 -23.68 -2.10
C ARG A 117 3.99 -22.90 -1.56
N ILE A 118 3.63 -23.12 -0.29
CA ILE A 118 2.55 -22.40 0.38
C ILE A 118 2.90 -20.91 0.49
N CYS A 119 4.11 -20.59 0.96
CA CYS A 119 4.57 -19.21 1.09
C CYS A 119 4.60 -18.49 -0.27
N TRP A 120 5.06 -19.14 -1.34
CA TRP A 120 5.04 -18.59 -2.69
C TRP A 120 3.61 -18.19 -3.11
N ASN A 121 2.64 -19.09 -2.93
CA ASN A 121 1.25 -18.81 -3.27
C ASN A 121 0.73 -17.58 -2.51
N LEU A 122 1.01 -17.50 -1.21
CA LEU A 122 0.66 -16.33 -0.41
C LEU A 122 1.33 -15.07 -0.95
N LEU A 123 2.63 -15.09 -1.25
CA LEU A 123 3.39 -13.93 -1.70
C LEU A 123 2.88 -13.39 -3.04
N VAL A 124 2.50 -14.25 -3.98
CA VAL A 124 1.90 -13.87 -5.27
C VAL A 124 0.45 -13.39 -5.12
N GLY A 125 -0.13 -13.49 -3.92
CA GLY A 125 -1.48 -13.01 -3.63
C GLY A 125 -2.58 -14.03 -3.93
N TYR A 126 -2.22 -15.32 -4.02
CA TYR A 126 -3.20 -16.39 -4.08
C TYR A 126 -4.10 -16.35 -2.84
N ARG A 127 -5.39 -16.57 -3.06
CA ARG A 127 -6.39 -16.60 -2.00
C ARG A 127 -6.94 -17.99 -1.86
N TYR A 128 -6.88 -18.53 -0.66
CA TYR A 128 -7.48 -19.81 -0.34
C TYR A 128 -8.97 -19.63 -0.04
N SER A 129 -9.79 -20.56 -0.56
CA SER A 129 -11.19 -20.67 -0.18
C SER A 129 -11.30 -21.64 0.99
N PHE A 130 -12.00 -21.28 2.07
CA PHE A 130 -12.20 -22.16 3.23
C PHE A 130 -12.83 -23.51 2.89
N SER A 131 -13.65 -23.55 1.84
CA SER A 131 -14.29 -24.79 1.37
C SER A 131 -13.39 -25.64 0.47
N SER A 132 -12.19 -25.15 0.13
CA SER A 132 -11.27 -25.89 -0.74
C SER A 132 -10.51 -26.94 0.06
N ARG A 133 -10.41 -28.15 -0.50
CA ARG A 133 -9.55 -29.20 0.05
C ARG A 133 -8.10 -28.74 0.17
N THR A 134 -7.62 -27.94 -0.79
CA THR A 134 -6.28 -27.35 -0.79
C THR A 134 -6.03 -26.47 0.45
N PHE A 135 -7.04 -25.75 0.94
CA PHE A 135 -6.91 -24.96 2.18
C PHE A 135 -6.71 -25.87 3.38
N LEU A 136 -7.52 -26.92 3.53
CA LEU A 136 -7.39 -27.87 4.64
C LEU A 136 -6.05 -28.58 4.63
N ASP A 137 -5.61 -29.09 3.47
CA ASP A 137 -4.32 -29.76 3.33
C ASP A 137 -3.16 -28.79 3.64
N THR A 138 -3.27 -27.52 3.23
CA THR A 138 -2.29 -26.46 3.58
C THR A 138 -2.23 -26.22 5.08
N MET A 139 -3.38 -26.15 5.75
CA MET A 139 -3.45 -25.91 7.19
C MET A 139 -2.90 -27.09 8.00
N GLN A 140 -3.18 -28.32 7.58
CA GLN A 140 -2.61 -29.53 8.15
C GLN A 140 -1.09 -29.57 7.99
N LEU A 141 -0.59 -29.20 6.81
CA LEU A 141 0.85 -29.16 6.55
C LEU A 141 1.56 -28.10 7.41
N CYS A 142 1.02 -26.89 7.50
CA CYS A 142 1.59 -25.85 8.38
C CYS A 142 1.61 -26.30 9.85
N SER A 143 0.57 -27.01 10.30
CA SER A 143 0.52 -27.56 11.67
C SER A 143 1.54 -28.68 11.89
N ALA A 144 1.79 -29.52 10.88
CA ALA A 144 2.76 -30.61 10.98
C ALA A 144 4.21 -30.11 11.01
N LEU A 145 4.49 -28.98 10.37
CA LEU A 145 5.82 -28.34 10.31
C LEU A 145 6.06 -27.29 11.40
N ASP A 146 5.12 -27.13 12.35
CA ASP A 146 5.15 -26.07 13.38
C ASP A 146 5.34 -24.64 12.80
N ALA A 147 4.86 -24.42 11.58
CA ALA A 147 5.02 -23.16 10.84
C ALA A 147 3.90 -22.16 11.18
N SER A 148 3.93 -21.67 12.42
CA SER A 148 2.92 -20.80 13.02
C SER A 148 2.65 -19.50 12.26
N GLN A 149 3.68 -18.80 11.77
CA GLN A 149 3.52 -17.53 11.04
C GLN A 149 2.98 -17.76 9.64
N THR A 150 3.39 -18.85 8.99
CA THR A 150 2.81 -19.29 7.72
C THR A 150 1.32 -19.59 7.88
N PHE A 151 0.96 -20.32 8.94
CA PHE A 151 -0.43 -20.64 9.27
C PHE A 151 -1.29 -19.39 9.45
N LEU A 152 -0.81 -18.40 10.23
CA LEU A 152 -1.50 -17.13 10.43
C LEU A 152 -1.69 -16.35 9.13
N SER A 153 -0.66 -16.34 8.28
CA SER A 153 -0.72 -15.69 6.96
C SER A 153 -1.76 -16.33 6.03
N VAL A 154 -1.91 -17.66 6.06
CA VAL A 154 -2.95 -18.37 5.30
C VAL A 154 -4.35 -17.98 5.79
N LEU A 155 -4.55 -17.90 7.11
CA LEU A 155 -5.82 -17.52 7.71
C LEU A 155 -6.23 -16.09 7.35
N ASP A 156 -5.30 -15.14 7.47
CA ASP A 156 -5.57 -13.72 7.21
C ASP A 156 -6.03 -13.51 5.75
N LYS A 157 -5.33 -14.11 4.78
CA LYS A 157 -5.69 -13.98 3.36
C LYS A 157 -6.99 -14.69 2.97
N SER A 158 -7.40 -15.67 3.75
CA SER A 158 -8.69 -16.37 3.57
C SER A 158 -9.85 -15.56 4.18
N SER A 159 -9.59 -14.82 5.27
CA SER A 159 -10.59 -14.08 6.05
C SER A 159 -11.28 -12.91 5.32
N ALA A 160 -10.64 -12.34 4.28
CA ALA A 160 -11.19 -11.21 3.52
C ALA A 160 -12.55 -11.53 2.86
N LYS A 161 -12.90 -12.82 2.70
CA LYS A 161 -14.22 -13.27 2.22
C LYS A 161 -15.21 -13.52 3.37
N MET A 162 -14.73 -13.82 4.59
CA MET A 162 -15.58 -14.03 5.77
C MET A 162 -16.27 -12.75 6.24
N ALA A 163 -15.67 -11.58 6.06
CA ALA A 163 -16.30 -10.29 6.40
C ALA A 163 -17.56 -9.98 5.57
N ARG A 164 -17.85 -10.77 4.52
CA ARG A 164 -19.00 -10.60 3.62
C ARG A 164 -20.07 -11.69 3.78
N LEU A 165 -19.86 -12.68 4.65
CA LEU A 165 -20.85 -13.73 4.89
C LEU A 165 -21.81 -13.32 6.03
N PRO A 166 -23.11 -13.65 5.93
CA PRO A 166 -24.08 -13.42 7.00
C PRO A 166 -23.59 -14.03 8.31
N LYS A 167 -23.76 -13.32 9.43
CA LYS A 167 -23.26 -13.71 10.76
C LYS A 167 -23.75 -15.10 11.22
N GLU A 168 -24.82 -15.60 10.63
CA GLU A 168 -25.54 -16.81 11.06
C GLU A 168 -24.94 -18.13 10.53
N THR A 169 -24.13 -18.12 9.46
CA THR A 169 -23.57 -19.36 8.85
C THR A 169 -22.14 -19.69 9.27
N SER A 170 -21.54 -18.95 10.20
CA SER A 170 -20.10 -19.08 10.48
C SER A 170 -19.78 -20.03 11.64
N TYR A 171 -19.83 -21.33 11.36
CA TYR A 171 -19.19 -22.38 12.17
C TYR A 171 -17.68 -22.10 12.35
N VAL A 172 -17.07 -21.41 11.37
CA VAL A 172 -15.67 -20.98 11.34
C VAL A 172 -15.40 -19.79 12.28
N TYR A 173 -16.35 -18.88 12.51
CA TYR A 173 -16.22 -17.83 13.54
C TYR A 173 -16.22 -18.43 14.95
N ARG A 174 -17.01 -19.51 15.16
CA ARG A 174 -17.02 -20.27 16.42
C ARG A 174 -15.71 -21.02 16.62
N LEU A 175 -15.15 -21.65 15.59
CA LEU A 175 -13.81 -22.24 15.61
C LEU A 175 -12.72 -21.17 15.84
N GLY A 176 -12.76 -20.02 15.17
CA GLY A 176 -11.79 -18.94 15.35
C GLY A 176 -11.83 -18.26 16.73
N ARG A 177 -12.99 -18.16 17.38
CA ARG A 177 -13.11 -17.71 18.79
C ARG A 177 -12.74 -18.80 19.79
N SER A 178 -13.10 -20.05 19.53
CA SER A 178 -12.69 -21.23 20.34
C SER A 178 -11.19 -21.49 20.24
N LEU A 179 -10.57 -21.10 19.12
CA LEU A 179 -9.14 -21.22 18.90
C LEU A 179 -8.32 -20.12 19.56
N ARG A 180 -8.91 -19.04 20.12
CA ARG A 180 -8.14 -18.05 20.91
C ARG A 180 -7.64 -18.62 22.24
N PRO A 181 -8.47 -19.32 23.04
CA PRO A 181 -7.98 -20.13 24.15
C PRO A 181 -6.95 -21.15 23.72
N ILE A 182 -7.15 -21.83 22.58
CA ILE A 182 -6.21 -22.81 22.03
C ILE A 182 -4.92 -22.14 21.53
N GLN A 183 -4.94 -20.88 21.06
CA GLN A 183 -3.75 -20.08 20.74
C GLN A 183 -2.97 -19.71 22.00
N THR A 184 -3.65 -19.40 23.10
CA THR A 184 -3.00 -19.18 24.40
C THR A 184 -2.43 -20.49 24.95
N VAL A 185 -3.13 -21.60 24.79
CA VAL A 185 -2.67 -22.93 25.19
C VAL A 185 -1.52 -23.42 24.30
N LEU A 186 -1.57 -23.31 22.97
CA LEU A 186 -0.45 -23.65 22.07
C LEU A 186 0.76 -22.75 22.33
N ARG A 187 0.58 -21.43 22.47
CA ARG A 187 1.68 -20.54 22.86
C ARG A 187 2.26 -20.91 24.22
N ALA A 188 1.43 -21.25 25.21
CA ALA A 188 1.88 -21.64 26.54
C ALA A 188 2.52 -23.04 26.58
N THR A 189 2.04 -24.00 25.78
CA THR A 189 2.55 -25.37 25.70
C THR A 189 3.87 -25.41 24.92
N VAL A 190 3.98 -24.65 23.82
CA VAL A 190 5.24 -24.48 23.08
C VAL A 190 6.26 -23.73 23.93
N LEU A 191 5.87 -22.69 24.69
CA LEU A 191 6.75 -22.04 25.68
C LEU A 191 7.17 -22.98 26.83
N ARG A 192 6.27 -23.85 27.32
CA ARG A 192 6.60 -24.80 28.39
C ARG A 192 7.48 -25.95 27.92
N GLN A 193 7.33 -26.41 26.68
CA GLN A 193 8.21 -27.41 26.06
C GLN A 193 9.60 -26.85 25.77
N SER A 194 9.68 -25.61 25.25
CA SER A 194 10.97 -24.94 25.01
C SER A 194 11.70 -24.53 26.30
N LEU A 195 10.99 -24.39 27.43
CA LEU A 195 11.56 -24.16 28.76
C LEU A 195 11.78 -25.44 29.59
N GLY A 196 11.42 -26.63 29.07
CA GLY A 196 11.64 -27.91 29.76
C GLY A 196 10.77 -28.16 31.00
N LEU A 197 9.58 -27.55 31.09
CA LEU A 197 8.78 -27.47 32.33
C LEU A 197 7.58 -28.43 32.44
N LEU A 198 7.51 -29.51 31.66
CA LEU A 198 6.43 -30.52 31.80
C LEU A 198 6.96 -31.84 32.34
N LYS A 199 6.63 -32.13 33.61
CA LYS A 199 6.58 -33.50 34.15
C LYS A 199 5.19 -34.08 33.91
N SER A 200 5.14 -35.34 33.50
CA SER A 200 3.94 -36.11 33.27
C SER A 200 3.16 -36.34 34.56
N SER A 201 1.86 -36.10 34.52
CA SER A 201 0.91 -36.69 35.47
C SER A 201 -0.40 -36.97 34.75
N ASP A 202 -0.70 -38.26 34.66
CA ASP A 202 -2.02 -38.82 34.37
C ASP A 202 -3.03 -38.47 35.48
N ASP A 203 -4.30 -38.76 35.18
CA ASP A 203 -5.49 -38.79 36.04
C ASP A 203 -6.23 -37.46 36.33
N ARG A 204 -7.39 -37.26 35.68
CA ARG A 204 -8.72 -37.41 36.31
C ARG A 204 -9.86 -36.91 35.42
N SER A 205 -10.98 -37.62 35.60
CA SER A 205 -12.26 -37.58 34.90
C SER A 205 -13.25 -36.54 35.46
N ASP A 206 -14.35 -36.39 34.70
CA ASP A 206 -15.73 -36.10 35.14
C ASP A 206 -16.29 -34.65 35.18
N ALA A 207 -17.24 -34.44 34.25
CA ALA A 207 -18.67 -34.09 34.47
C ALA A 207 -19.21 -32.64 34.37
N MET A 208 -20.43 -32.62 33.79
CA MET A 208 -21.56 -31.65 33.79
C MET A 208 -21.58 -30.54 32.71
N THR A 209 -22.49 -30.46 31.73
CA THR A 209 -23.99 -30.47 31.58
C THR A 209 -24.70 -29.13 31.89
N GLU A 210 -25.40 -28.63 30.85
CA GLU A 210 -26.61 -27.76 30.84
C GLU A 210 -26.47 -26.31 31.38
N ASP A 211 -27.18 -25.25 30.97
CA ASP A 211 -28.37 -25.00 30.14
C ASP A 211 -28.42 -23.45 29.91
N ALA A 212 -28.77 -22.86 28.75
CA ALA A 212 -30.12 -22.44 28.33
C ALA A 212 -30.28 -20.91 28.07
N LYS A 213 -31.17 -20.60 27.10
CA LYS A 213 -31.98 -19.36 26.86
C LYS A 213 -31.29 -18.15 26.21
N SER A 214 -31.60 -17.76 24.97
CA SER A 214 -32.87 -17.29 24.36
C SER A 214 -33.26 -15.86 24.80
N ALA A 215 -33.16 -14.91 23.87
CA ALA A 215 -34.02 -13.72 23.79
C ALA A 215 -33.94 -13.09 22.38
N THR A 216 -35.05 -13.19 21.67
CA THR A 216 -35.47 -12.45 20.47
C THR A 216 -36.05 -11.09 20.84
N ALA A 217 -35.86 -10.04 20.03
CA ALA A 217 -36.91 -9.05 19.73
C ALA A 217 -36.49 -8.07 18.62
N ASP A 218 -37.46 -7.85 17.74
CA ASP A 218 -37.55 -6.95 16.58
C ASP A 218 -37.48 -5.46 16.95
N ILE A 219 -36.90 -4.63 16.05
CA ILE A 219 -37.28 -3.20 15.94
C ILE A 219 -37.35 -2.79 14.46
N ALA A 220 -38.43 -2.05 14.19
CA ALA A 220 -39.06 -1.71 12.94
C ALA A 220 -38.31 -0.72 12.03
N LYS A 221 -38.82 -0.72 10.79
CA LYS A 221 -38.53 0.15 9.64
C LYS A 221 -38.77 1.63 9.96
N SER A 222 -37.90 2.51 9.47
CA SER A 222 -38.15 3.94 9.35
C SER A 222 -37.78 4.43 7.95
N ASP A 223 -38.76 5.00 7.26
CA ASP A 223 -38.64 5.65 5.95
C ASP A 223 -37.80 6.93 6.04
N CYS A 224 -36.92 7.15 5.06
CA CYS A 224 -36.06 8.34 5.01
C CYS A 224 -36.28 9.09 3.69
N SER A 225 -36.95 10.23 3.78
CA SER A 225 -37.20 11.20 2.72
C SER A 225 -35.95 12.01 2.37
N VAL A 226 -35.68 12.16 1.07
CA VAL A 226 -34.55 12.93 0.52
C VAL A 226 -34.87 14.42 0.55
N SER A 227 -34.16 15.20 1.37
CA SER A 227 -34.17 16.66 1.33
C SER A 227 -32.84 17.19 0.81
N THR A 228 -32.90 18.00 -0.25
CA THR A 228 -31.78 18.77 -0.79
C THR A 228 -31.82 20.16 -0.19
N SER A 229 -30.97 20.42 0.81
CA SER A 229 -30.72 21.78 1.31
C SER A 229 -29.29 22.21 0.99
N LEU A 230 -29.19 23.37 0.35
CA LEU A 230 -28.01 24.14 0.01
C LEU A 230 -28.10 25.43 0.84
N GLN A 231 -27.07 25.73 1.65
CA GLN A 231 -26.66 27.04 2.23
C GLN A 231 -26.54 27.08 3.76
N GLY A 232 -25.48 27.78 4.21
CA GLY A 232 -25.19 28.17 5.59
C GLY A 232 -23.80 27.74 6.03
N GLY A 233 -22.79 28.58 5.82
CA GLY A 233 -21.39 28.31 6.20
C GLY A 233 -21.06 28.84 7.59
N ASP A 234 -20.49 27.97 8.43
CA ASP A 234 -19.84 28.31 9.70
C ASP A 234 -18.38 28.76 9.47
N PRO A 235 -17.79 29.53 10.41
CA PRO A 235 -16.53 30.22 10.19
C PRO A 235 -15.31 29.32 10.44
N ALA A 236 -14.46 29.23 9.41
CA ALA A 236 -13.02 28.99 9.41
C ALA A 236 -12.47 27.84 10.29
N ASP A 237 -12.74 26.60 9.89
CA ASP A 237 -11.79 25.51 10.13
C ASP A 237 -10.48 25.78 9.35
N PRO A 238 -9.30 25.51 9.94
CA PRO A 238 -8.03 25.57 9.20
C PRO A 238 -8.10 24.62 8.00
N PRO A 239 -7.56 25.02 6.83
CA PRO A 239 -7.65 24.20 5.63
C PRO A 239 -7.02 22.83 5.91
N PRO A 240 -7.73 21.72 5.66
CA PRO A 240 -7.17 20.39 5.83
C PRO A 240 -5.89 20.28 5.00
N ALA A 241 -4.83 19.73 5.61
CA ALA A 241 -3.55 19.52 4.96
C ALA A 241 -3.77 18.88 3.59
N GLN A 242 -3.35 19.59 2.54
CA GLN A 242 -3.49 19.09 1.17
C GLN A 242 -2.44 18.02 0.94
N ASP A 243 -2.83 16.76 1.06
CA ASP A 243 -2.00 15.63 0.65
C ASP A 243 -1.67 15.80 -0.84
N SER A 244 -0.41 16.13 -1.16
CA SER A 244 0.02 16.14 -2.55
C SER A 244 -0.06 14.71 -3.07
N VAL A 245 -0.99 14.47 -4.00
CA VAL A 245 -1.28 13.14 -4.54
C VAL A 245 -0.02 12.50 -5.17
N TYR A 246 0.93 13.33 -5.59
CA TYR A 246 2.19 12.93 -6.22
C TYR A 246 3.38 12.79 -5.26
N GLY A 247 3.26 13.24 -4.00
CA GLY A 247 4.31 13.11 -2.97
C GLY A 247 4.19 11.86 -2.10
N ARG A 248 3.21 10.98 -2.38
CA ARG A 248 2.98 9.77 -1.58
C ARG A 248 4.06 8.72 -1.89
N PRO A 249 4.68 8.06 -0.89
CA PRO A 249 5.71 7.04 -1.11
C PRO A 249 5.19 5.93 -2.03
N GLU A 250 6.06 5.44 -2.92
CA GLU A 250 5.78 4.55 -4.07
C GLU A 250 5.06 3.21 -3.77
N GLY A 251 4.63 2.94 -2.53
CA GLY A 251 3.90 1.73 -2.14
C GLY A 251 2.37 1.89 -1.98
N ALA A 252 1.82 3.11 -2.02
CA ALA A 252 0.39 3.31 -1.87
C ALA A 252 -0.35 2.91 -3.16
N ARG A 253 -1.01 1.73 -3.16
CA ARG A 253 -1.84 1.27 -4.27
C ARG A 253 -2.79 2.37 -4.74
N SER A 254 -2.75 2.70 -6.04
CA SER A 254 -3.69 3.65 -6.61
C SER A 254 -5.12 3.12 -6.40
N HIS A 255 -6.01 4.00 -5.97
CA HIS A 255 -7.44 3.68 -5.79
C HIS A 255 -8.18 3.57 -7.14
N LEU A 256 -7.44 3.68 -8.24
CA LEU A 256 -7.97 3.63 -9.59
C LEU A 256 -8.38 2.22 -9.95
N THR A 257 -9.61 2.10 -10.44
CA THR A 257 -10.10 0.87 -11.05
C THR A 257 -9.38 0.62 -12.37
N ARG A 258 -9.09 -0.65 -12.66
CA ARG A 258 -8.49 -1.05 -13.94
C ARG A 258 -9.42 -0.65 -15.11
N PRO A 259 -8.86 -0.16 -16.24
CA PRO A 259 -9.65 0.12 -17.44
C PRO A 259 -10.41 -1.12 -17.90
N THR A 260 -11.64 -0.94 -18.36
CA THR A 260 -12.41 -2.02 -18.98
C THR A 260 -11.88 -2.31 -20.39
N PRO A 261 -12.09 -3.51 -20.95
CA PRO A 261 -11.68 -3.83 -22.32
C PRO A 261 -12.29 -2.89 -23.37
N GLU A 262 -13.51 -2.40 -23.13
CA GLU A 262 -14.17 -1.39 -23.97
C GLU A 262 -13.43 -0.05 -23.91
N GLU A 263 -13.01 0.38 -22.72
CA GLU A 263 -12.24 1.60 -22.52
C GLU A 263 -10.88 1.52 -23.23
N THR A 264 -10.20 0.36 -23.17
CA THR A 264 -8.91 0.17 -23.86
C THR A 264 -9.06 0.15 -25.38
N ALA A 265 -10.08 -0.53 -25.92
CA ALA A 265 -10.31 -0.57 -27.36
C ALA A 265 -10.69 0.83 -27.91
N ALA A 266 -11.53 1.57 -27.18
CA ALA A 266 -11.90 2.92 -27.55
C ALA A 266 -10.74 3.92 -27.41
N LEU A 267 -9.85 3.72 -26.43
CA LEU A 267 -8.60 4.47 -26.30
C LEU A 267 -7.69 4.24 -27.50
N GLU A 268 -7.45 2.99 -27.90
CA GLU A 268 -6.63 2.66 -29.08
C GLU A 268 -7.20 3.26 -30.36
N ALA A 269 -8.53 3.22 -30.54
CA ALA A 269 -9.19 3.86 -31.68
C ALA A 269 -8.97 5.38 -31.69
N ARG A 270 -9.06 6.02 -30.52
CA ARG A 270 -8.86 7.48 -30.38
C ARG A 270 -7.41 7.92 -30.56
N MET A 271 -6.45 7.12 -30.07
CA MET A 271 -5.03 7.40 -30.25
C MET A 271 -4.60 7.40 -31.73
N LYS A 272 -5.29 6.66 -32.61
CA LYS A 272 -5.03 6.72 -34.06
C LYS A 272 -5.37 8.09 -34.68
N THR A 273 -6.38 8.77 -34.13
CA THR A 273 -6.83 10.08 -34.63
C THR A 273 -6.03 11.22 -33.99
N PHE A 274 -5.59 11.06 -32.74
CA PHE A 274 -4.97 12.13 -31.96
C PHE A 274 -3.44 12.15 -32.16
N LYS A 275 -2.92 13.20 -32.82
CA LYS A 275 -1.51 13.25 -33.29
C LYS A 275 -0.48 13.84 -32.31
N GLN A 276 -0.85 14.34 -31.13
CA GLN A 276 0.10 15.05 -30.26
C GLN A 276 0.05 14.56 -28.80
N CYS A 277 0.83 13.52 -28.51
CA CYS A 277 1.18 13.19 -27.13
C CYS A 277 2.15 14.23 -26.56
N GLN A 278 1.77 14.90 -25.47
CA GLN A 278 2.74 15.70 -24.73
C GLN A 278 3.75 14.77 -24.05
N ALA A 279 5.04 15.07 -24.19
CA ALA A 279 6.09 14.26 -23.58
C ALA A 279 5.87 14.15 -22.06
N GLY A 280 5.88 12.91 -21.54
CA GLY A 280 5.70 12.63 -20.12
C GLY A 280 4.24 12.48 -19.64
N PHE A 281 3.26 12.54 -20.55
CA PHE A 281 1.86 12.23 -20.26
C PHE A 281 1.45 10.91 -20.91
N SER A 282 0.51 10.20 -20.30
CA SER A 282 -0.17 9.04 -20.88
C SER A 282 -1.65 9.30 -21.07
N TYR A 283 -2.22 8.74 -22.14
CA TYR A 283 -3.64 8.87 -22.43
C TYR A 283 -4.45 7.81 -21.70
N HIS A 284 -5.58 8.24 -21.13
CA HIS A 284 -6.55 7.33 -20.53
C HIS A 284 -7.95 7.69 -21.04
N LEU A 285 -8.76 6.66 -21.25
CA LEU A 285 -10.20 6.83 -21.47
C LEU A 285 -10.92 6.29 -20.25
N CYS A 286 -11.61 7.16 -19.53
CA CYS A 286 -12.30 6.81 -18.30
C CYS A 286 -13.80 7.02 -18.47
N THR A 287 -14.60 6.01 -18.14
CA THR A 287 -16.04 6.11 -18.24
C THR A 287 -16.69 6.05 -16.87
N ILE A 288 -17.49 7.08 -16.55
CA ILE A 288 -18.21 7.19 -15.30
C ILE A 288 -19.70 6.96 -15.57
N VAL A 289 -20.32 6.04 -14.83
CA VAL A 289 -21.75 5.76 -14.88
C VAL A 289 -22.44 6.39 -13.68
N TRP A 290 -23.48 7.17 -13.94
CA TRP A 290 -24.27 7.84 -12.90
C TRP A 290 -25.06 6.85 -12.06
N ARG A 291 -25.07 7.04 -10.75
CA ARG A 291 -25.89 6.27 -9.80
C ARG A 291 -26.78 7.22 -9.02
N LYS A 292 -28.05 6.85 -8.83
CA LYS A 292 -29.01 7.66 -8.05
C LYS A 292 -28.48 7.86 -6.62
N GLY A 293 -28.47 9.10 -6.15
CA GLY A 293 -27.96 9.48 -4.82
C GLY A 293 -26.44 9.62 -4.71
N ALA A 294 -25.67 9.25 -5.75
CA ALA A 294 -24.22 9.41 -5.72
C ALA A 294 -23.81 10.85 -6.12
N LYS A 295 -22.76 11.38 -5.47
CA LYS A 295 -22.15 12.66 -5.84
C LYS A 295 -21.04 12.41 -6.85
N LEU A 296 -20.93 13.25 -7.88
CA LEU A 296 -19.83 13.17 -8.86
C LEU A 296 -18.48 13.44 -8.19
N GLY A 297 -18.42 14.43 -7.30
CA GLY A 297 -17.24 14.77 -6.50
C GLY A 297 -16.03 15.26 -7.29
N LEU A 298 -16.23 15.79 -8.50
CA LEU A 298 -15.18 16.27 -9.39
C LEU A 298 -15.08 17.80 -9.37
N MET A 299 -13.89 18.34 -9.10
CA MET A 299 -13.61 19.77 -9.19
C MET A 299 -12.59 20.06 -10.30
N ILE A 300 -12.99 20.89 -11.27
CA ILE A 300 -12.15 21.26 -12.42
C ILE A 300 -11.83 22.75 -12.45
N ARG A 301 -10.65 23.09 -12.97
CA ARG A 301 -10.16 24.46 -13.12
C ARG A 301 -9.57 24.67 -14.53
N PRO A 302 -9.68 25.87 -15.12
CA PRO A 302 -8.98 26.18 -16.36
C PRO A 302 -7.53 26.55 -16.05
N THR A 303 -6.61 26.07 -16.86
CA THR A 303 -5.21 26.52 -16.85
C THR A 303 -5.06 27.74 -17.76
N PRO A 304 -3.93 28.47 -17.69
CA PRO A 304 -3.67 29.64 -18.54
C PRO A 304 -3.55 29.33 -20.03
N ASP A 305 -3.40 28.05 -20.38
CA ASP A 305 -3.33 27.57 -21.76
C ASP A 305 -4.69 27.04 -22.23
N ASP A 306 -5.79 27.48 -21.61
CA ASP A 306 -7.18 27.06 -21.88
C ASP A 306 -7.39 25.54 -21.81
N LYS A 307 -6.63 24.86 -20.94
CA LYS A 307 -6.77 23.42 -20.68
C LYS A 307 -7.57 23.23 -19.41
N ILE A 308 -8.38 22.18 -19.35
CA ILE A 308 -9.12 21.84 -18.13
C ILE A 308 -8.33 20.82 -17.31
N ILE A 309 -8.04 21.15 -16.05
CA ILE A 309 -7.34 20.26 -15.12
C ILE A 309 -8.26 19.89 -13.95
N VAL A 310 -8.16 18.63 -13.52
CA VAL A 310 -8.81 18.15 -12.31
C VAL A 310 -8.00 18.63 -11.11
N THR A 311 -8.65 19.39 -10.22
CA THR A 311 -7.99 19.99 -9.04
C THR A 311 -8.25 19.22 -7.76
N ARG A 312 -9.45 18.62 -7.65
CA ARG A 312 -9.82 17.82 -6.49
C ARG A 312 -10.83 16.77 -6.91
N VAL A 313 -10.67 15.60 -6.31
CA VAL A 313 -11.63 14.50 -6.42
C VAL A 313 -12.04 14.11 -4.99
N ALA A 314 -13.33 14.13 -4.71
CA ALA A 314 -13.84 13.83 -3.37
C ALA A 314 -13.76 12.31 -3.09
N PRO A 315 -13.24 11.87 -1.93
CA PRO A 315 -13.25 10.46 -1.54
C PRO A 315 -14.66 9.86 -1.55
N GLY A 316 -14.80 8.63 -2.07
CA GLY A 316 -16.08 7.93 -2.17
C GLY A 316 -17.05 8.47 -3.22
N SER A 317 -16.61 9.43 -4.05
CA SER A 317 -17.40 9.93 -5.18
C SER A 317 -17.28 9.04 -6.42
N LEU A 318 -18.18 9.22 -7.38
CA LEU A 318 -18.12 8.46 -8.65
C LEU A 318 -16.83 8.70 -9.43
N ALA A 319 -16.23 9.89 -9.30
CA ALA A 319 -15.00 10.23 -9.98
C ALA A 319 -13.75 9.65 -9.27
N TYR A 320 -13.84 9.33 -7.98
CA TYR A 320 -12.70 8.88 -7.18
C TYR A 320 -12.02 7.66 -7.80
N ASP A 321 -12.79 6.64 -8.17
CA ASP A 321 -12.24 5.38 -8.68
C ASP A 321 -11.68 5.45 -10.11
N LYS A 322 -11.80 6.61 -10.78
CA LYS A 322 -11.50 6.76 -12.21
C LYS A 322 -10.55 7.92 -12.52
N LEU A 323 -10.63 9.02 -11.78
CA LEU A 323 -9.89 10.26 -12.01
C LEU A 323 -9.00 10.61 -10.82
N LEU A 324 -7.86 11.24 -11.09
CA LEU A 324 -6.93 11.76 -10.10
C LEU A 324 -6.85 13.29 -10.17
N SER A 325 -6.42 13.90 -9.06
CA SER A 325 -6.00 15.30 -9.08
C SER A 325 -4.77 15.45 -9.99
N GLY A 326 -4.76 16.46 -10.84
CA GLY A 326 -3.73 16.70 -11.84
C GLY A 326 -4.01 16.09 -13.21
N ASP A 327 -5.02 15.23 -13.36
CA ASP A 327 -5.46 14.74 -14.67
C ASP A 327 -5.96 15.92 -15.52
N ARG A 328 -5.53 15.96 -16.79
CA ARG A 328 -5.99 16.97 -17.76
C ARG A 328 -7.10 16.38 -18.62
N ILE A 329 -8.23 17.07 -18.69
CA ILE A 329 -9.38 16.67 -19.52
C ILE A 329 -9.22 17.30 -20.90
N ILE A 330 -9.24 16.46 -21.95
CA ILE A 330 -9.13 16.88 -23.35
C ILE A 330 -10.50 16.87 -24.00
N GLU A 331 -11.22 15.76 -23.88
CA GLU A 331 -12.54 15.59 -24.48
C GLU A 331 -13.53 14.94 -23.53
N LEU A 332 -14.81 15.28 -23.72
CA LEU A 332 -15.97 14.67 -23.08
C LEU A 332 -16.88 14.09 -24.15
N GLN A 333 -17.07 12.78 -24.15
CA GLN A 333 -17.89 12.08 -25.16
C GLN A 333 -17.52 12.44 -26.60
N GLY A 334 -16.22 12.66 -26.86
CA GLY A 334 -15.70 13.05 -28.17
C GLY A 334 -15.82 14.55 -28.50
N LYS A 335 -16.36 15.37 -27.60
CA LYS A 335 -16.40 16.84 -27.72
C LYS A 335 -15.17 17.45 -27.01
N PRO A 336 -14.37 18.31 -27.67
CA PRO A 336 -13.21 18.94 -27.06
C PRO A 336 -13.61 19.90 -25.94
N CYS A 337 -12.83 19.91 -24.86
CA CYS A 337 -13.05 20.73 -23.66
C CYS A 337 -12.04 21.88 -23.64
N VAL A 338 -12.53 23.10 -23.92
CA VAL A 338 -11.73 24.33 -23.88
C VAL A 338 -12.15 25.20 -22.71
N ASN A 339 -13.45 25.50 -22.62
CA ASN A 339 -14.00 26.38 -21.59
C ASN A 339 -14.46 25.60 -20.36
N ARG A 340 -14.08 26.06 -19.16
CA ARG A 340 -14.46 25.41 -17.90
C ARG A 340 -15.97 25.34 -17.73
N ASP A 341 -16.67 26.44 -18.01
CA ASP A 341 -18.10 26.54 -17.70
C ASP A 341 -18.94 25.73 -18.70
N GLU A 342 -18.58 25.74 -19.99
CA GLU A 342 -19.18 24.83 -20.98
C GLU A 342 -18.92 23.37 -20.64
N THR A 343 -17.68 23.01 -20.26
CA THR A 343 -17.31 21.66 -19.84
C THR A 343 -18.17 21.20 -18.66
N LYS A 344 -18.45 22.08 -17.68
CA LYS A 344 -19.33 21.75 -16.55
C LYS A 344 -20.77 21.51 -16.99
N GLU A 345 -21.31 22.33 -17.88
CA GLU A 345 -22.67 22.15 -18.39
C GLU A 345 -22.79 20.89 -19.25
N ASP A 346 -21.80 20.59 -20.08
CA ASP A 346 -21.74 19.36 -20.87
C ASP A 346 -21.72 18.12 -19.97
N ILE A 347 -20.92 18.11 -18.89
CA ILE A 347 -20.91 17.02 -17.91
C ILE A 347 -22.31 16.81 -17.31
N LYS A 348 -22.97 17.90 -16.88
CA LYS A 348 -24.34 17.83 -16.33
C LYS A 348 -25.31 17.28 -17.37
N GLN A 349 -25.21 17.74 -18.61
CA GLN A 349 -26.08 17.33 -19.71
C GLN A 349 -25.89 15.85 -20.07
N PHE A 350 -24.65 15.35 -20.12
CA PHE A 350 -24.39 13.95 -20.40
C PHE A 350 -24.88 13.03 -19.27
N PHE A 351 -24.72 13.44 -18.00
CA PHE A 351 -25.24 12.66 -16.89
C PHE A 351 -26.77 12.70 -16.77
N SER A 352 -27.42 13.79 -17.19
CA SER A 352 -28.89 13.86 -17.19
C SER A 352 -29.49 13.01 -18.32
N LYS A 353 -28.92 13.06 -19.53
CA LYS A 353 -29.44 12.36 -20.72
C LYS A 353 -29.02 10.90 -20.80
N LEU A 354 -27.71 10.63 -20.72
CA LEU A 354 -27.14 9.30 -21.00
C LEU A 354 -26.90 8.47 -19.74
N ARG A 355 -26.95 9.11 -18.55
CA ARG A 355 -26.52 8.51 -17.28
C ARG A 355 -25.07 7.96 -17.32
N LYS A 356 -24.28 8.35 -18.31
CA LYS A 356 -22.90 7.89 -18.54
C LYS A 356 -22.10 9.01 -19.20
N CYS A 357 -20.87 9.23 -18.74
CA CYS A 357 -19.96 10.25 -19.27
C CYS A 357 -18.57 9.64 -19.45
N SER A 358 -18.05 9.70 -20.68
CA SER A 358 -16.70 9.22 -21.04
C SER A 358 -15.75 10.42 -21.13
N PHE A 359 -14.62 10.33 -20.44
CA PHE A 359 -13.57 11.33 -20.34
C PHE A 359 -12.33 10.84 -21.07
N PHE A 360 -11.84 11.62 -22.03
CA PHE A 360 -10.54 11.41 -22.63
C PHE A 360 -9.53 12.35 -21.96
N ILE A 361 -8.57 11.77 -21.24
CA ILE A 361 -7.68 12.51 -20.34
C ILE A 361 -6.20 12.24 -20.62
N GLU A 362 -5.37 13.21 -20.27
CA GLU A 362 -3.92 13.09 -20.13
C GLU A 362 -3.56 12.99 -18.66
N ARG A 363 -2.86 11.91 -18.29
CA ARG A 363 -2.35 11.67 -16.94
C ARG A 363 -0.84 11.90 -16.90
N PRO A 364 -0.32 12.67 -15.94
CA PRO A 364 1.12 12.89 -15.82
C PRO A 364 1.83 11.63 -15.31
N GLU A 365 2.82 11.13 -16.07
CA GLU A 365 3.66 9.99 -15.68
C GLU A 365 5.08 10.41 -15.32
N SER A 366 5.68 11.29 -16.13
CA SER A 366 7.04 11.77 -15.86
C SER A 366 7.09 12.70 -14.65
N ALA A 367 8.26 12.78 -14.00
CA ALA A 367 8.47 13.70 -12.88
C ALA A 367 8.19 15.16 -13.28
N GLU A 368 8.60 15.56 -14.50
CA GLU A 368 8.35 16.90 -15.03
C GLU A 368 6.85 17.17 -15.24
N ALA A 369 6.10 16.18 -15.77
CA ALA A 369 4.66 16.30 -15.99
C ALA A 369 3.89 16.33 -14.65
N LYS A 370 4.30 15.53 -13.67
CA LYS A 370 3.71 15.51 -12.31
C LYS A 370 3.91 16.85 -11.62
N LEU A 371 5.12 17.41 -11.70
CA LEU A 371 5.41 18.74 -11.16
C LEU A 371 4.58 19.83 -11.86
N TRP A 372 4.45 19.76 -13.18
CA TRP A 372 3.58 20.68 -13.92
C TRP A 372 2.12 20.60 -13.45
N ALA A 373 1.60 19.38 -13.28
CA ALA A 373 0.24 19.16 -12.80
C ALA A 373 0.06 19.69 -11.37
N GLU A 374 1.03 19.47 -10.49
CA GLU A 374 1.03 19.99 -9.12
C GLU A 374 1.01 21.52 -9.09
N ILE A 375 1.87 22.18 -9.87
CA ILE A 375 1.89 23.65 -10.00
C ILE A 375 0.54 24.16 -10.54
N ALA A 376 -0.04 23.48 -11.53
CA ALA A 376 -1.32 23.87 -12.10
C ALA A 376 -2.49 23.71 -11.11
N VAL A 377 -2.48 22.66 -10.28
CA VAL A 377 -3.48 22.41 -9.23
C VAL A 377 -3.33 23.39 -8.05
N ASN A 378 -2.10 23.67 -7.62
CA ASN A 378 -1.83 24.52 -6.47
C ASN A 378 -1.76 26.00 -6.82
N ARG A 379 -1.81 26.36 -8.12
CA ARG A 379 -1.87 27.75 -8.55
C ARG A 379 -3.00 28.45 -7.78
N PRO A 380 -2.69 29.52 -7.01
CA PRO A 380 -3.70 30.28 -6.31
C PRO A 380 -4.68 30.77 -7.36
N GLY A 381 -5.87 30.18 -7.37
CA GLY A 381 -6.90 30.56 -8.30
C GLY A 381 -7.24 32.00 -7.97
N GLY A 382 -6.85 32.93 -8.83
CA GLY A 382 -7.56 34.18 -8.95
C GLY A 382 -9.03 33.78 -9.00
N ARG A 383 -9.79 34.13 -7.97
CA ARG A 383 -11.25 34.01 -8.03
C ARG A 383 -11.61 34.59 -9.39
N SER A 384 -12.49 33.92 -10.10
CA SER A 384 -13.11 34.44 -11.30
C SER A 384 -13.88 35.69 -10.89
N THR A 385 -13.17 36.79 -10.62
CA THR A 385 -13.72 38.13 -10.59
C THR A 385 -14.21 38.31 -12.00
N LYS A 386 -15.52 38.49 -12.13
CA LYS A 386 -16.22 38.64 -13.40
C LYS A 386 -15.81 39.91 -14.15
N ASP A 387 -14.75 40.57 -13.72
CA ASP A 387 -14.31 41.88 -14.13
C ASP A 387 -13.10 41.71 -15.05
N ASN A 388 -13.44 41.51 -16.32
CA ASN A 388 -12.56 41.77 -17.44
C ASN A 388 -12.19 43.26 -17.44
N THR A 389 -10.98 43.60 -17.03
CA THR A 389 -10.23 44.73 -17.61
C THR A 389 -8.77 44.33 -17.80
N GLY A 390 -8.46 44.02 -19.07
CA GLY A 390 -7.15 43.88 -19.72
C GLY A 390 -5.85 43.90 -18.93
N ALA A 391 -5.11 42.79 -19.06
CA ALA A 391 -3.67 42.56 -18.78
C ALA A 391 -3.28 42.24 -17.31
N PRO A 392 -2.29 41.34 -17.04
CA PRO A 392 -1.26 40.79 -17.93
C PRO A 392 -1.17 39.24 -17.88
N ALA A 393 -1.90 38.52 -18.73
CA ALA A 393 -1.76 37.05 -18.83
C ALA A 393 -0.41 36.59 -19.43
N LYS A 394 0.27 37.46 -20.19
CA LYS A 394 1.54 37.12 -20.87
C LYS A 394 2.74 37.05 -19.92
N ALA A 395 2.80 37.88 -18.87
CA ALA A 395 3.90 37.87 -17.91
C ALA A 395 3.94 36.53 -17.12
N ASN A 396 2.77 36.07 -16.67
CA ASN A 396 2.65 34.84 -15.86
C ASN A 396 3.00 33.55 -16.63
N LYS A 397 3.00 33.57 -17.98
CA LYS A 397 3.38 32.40 -18.80
C LYS A 397 4.89 32.25 -18.90
N ALA A 398 5.63 33.35 -19.03
CA ALA A 398 7.09 33.34 -19.03
C ALA A 398 7.63 32.92 -17.66
N GLU A 399 7.07 33.49 -16.60
CA GLU A 399 7.45 33.17 -15.22
C GLU A 399 7.23 31.69 -14.89
N MET A 400 6.12 31.08 -15.36
CA MET A 400 5.87 29.65 -15.15
C MET A 400 6.87 28.75 -15.88
N LYS A 401 7.23 29.08 -17.13
CA LYS A 401 8.26 28.33 -17.86
C LYS A 401 9.61 28.42 -17.17
N ASP A 402 9.95 29.60 -16.64
CA ASP A 402 11.20 29.80 -15.91
C ASP A 402 11.21 29.10 -14.55
N ALA A 403 10.11 29.13 -13.79
CA ALA A 403 10.01 28.43 -12.50
C ALA A 403 10.18 26.92 -12.67
N VAL A 404 9.50 26.32 -13.66
CA VAL A 404 9.65 24.89 -13.98
C VAL A 404 11.10 24.59 -14.39
N ARG A 405 11.70 25.44 -15.24
CA ARG A 405 13.09 25.25 -15.68
C ARG A 405 14.08 25.29 -14.51
N ARG A 406 13.93 26.23 -13.57
CA ARG A 406 14.77 26.33 -12.36
C ARG A 406 14.63 25.10 -11.48
N GLN A 407 13.41 24.62 -11.27
CA GLN A 407 13.17 23.47 -10.40
C GLN A 407 13.71 22.16 -11.02
N VAL A 408 13.56 21.99 -12.34
CA VAL A 408 14.18 20.86 -13.06
C VAL A 408 15.70 20.93 -12.99
N GLN A 409 16.31 22.11 -13.12
CA GLN A 409 17.76 22.27 -12.94
C GLN A 409 18.21 21.92 -11.52
N MET A 410 17.48 22.34 -10.49
CA MET A 410 17.79 21.97 -9.10
C MET A 410 17.67 20.46 -8.86
N ALA A 411 16.64 19.81 -9.41
CA ALA A 411 16.47 18.35 -9.30
C ALA A 411 17.61 17.59 -10.00
N ARG A 412 18.04 18.04 -11.18
CA ARG A 412 19.21 17.47 -11.88
C ARG A 412 20.50 17.67 -11.09
N HIS A 413 20.70 18.83 -10.47
CA HIS A 413 21.88 19.09 -9.66
C HIS A 413 21.91 18.23 -8.38
N GLN A 414 20.77 18.06 -7.70
CA GLN A 414 20.67 17.15 -6.55
C GLN A 414 20.96 15.70 -6.94
N HIS A 415 20.46 15.24 -8.09
CA HIS A 415 20.77 13.90 -8.59
C HIS A 415 22.26 13.72 -8.92
N ALA A 416 22.92 14.76 -9.44
CA ALA A 416 24.35 14.72 -9.74
C ALA A 416 25.24 14.73 -8.49
N LEU A 417 24.79 15.32 -7.38
CA LEU A 417 25.51 15.30 -6.10
C LEU A 417 25.40 13.96 -5.34
N ASN A 418 24.40 13.14 -5.69
CA ASN A 418 24.15 11.85 -5.06
C ASN A 418 24.86 10.67 -5.76
N HIS A 419 25.58 10.93 -6.84
CA HIS A 419 26.44 10.00 -7.57
C HIS A 419 27.90 10.44 -7.45
#